data_AF-A0A4Q3THM5-F1
#
_entry.id   AF-A0A4Q3THM5-F1
#
_cell.length_a   1.000
_cell.length_b   1.000
_cell.length_c   1.000
_cell.angle_alpha   90.00
_cell.angle_beta   90.00
_cell.angle_gamma   90.00
#
_symmetry.space_group_name_H-M   'P 1'
#
loop_
_entity.id
_entity.type
_entity.pdbx_description
1 polymer ?
#
loop_
_entity_poly.entity_id
_entity_poly.type
_entity_poly.pdbx_seq_one_letter_code
_entity_poly.pdbx_strand_id
1 'polypeptide(L)'
;LTSKGASGVTGAGFITLAATLAVVPDIPIASLALLVGVDRFMSECRALTNLVGNGVATIVIARWEGDLDREKLAYELNKGPDAVVAPVHPTITETD
;
A
#
# COMPACT_ATOMS: atom_id res chain seq x y z
N LEU A 1 6.29 -17.02 -9.31
CA LEU A 1 5.98 -15.88 -10.20
C LEU A 1 4.54 -15.34 -10.10
N THR A 2 3.65 -15.97 -9.34
CA THR A 2 2.23 -15.57 -9.21
C THR A 2 1.90 -14.70 -7.98
N SER A 3 2.88 -14.42 -7.10
CA SER A 3 2.64 -13.67 -5.86
C SER A 3 2.79 -12.15 -5.98
N LYS A 4 3.45 -11.64 -7.04
CA LYS A 4 3.68 -10.19 -7.23
C LYS A 4 2.59 -9.47 -8.02
N GLY A 5 1.69 -10.23 -8.68
CA GLY A 5 0.56 -9.69 -9.46
C GLY A 5 -0.80 -9.74 -8.74
N ALA A 6 -0.84 -10.27 -7.52
CA ALA A 6 -2.07 -10.37 -6.72
C ALA A 6 -2.39 -9.10 -5.94
N SER A 7 -1.69 -7.98 -6.19
CA SER A 7 -2.26 -6.64 -5.95
C SER A 7 -3.37 -6.42 -6.98
N GLY A 8 -4.43 -7.21 -6.84
CA GLY A 8 -5.62 -7.15 -7.68
C GLY A 8 -6.05 -5.71 -7.79
N VAL A 9 -6.20 -5.26 -9.04
CA VAL A 9 -6.69 -3.93 -9.41
C VAL A 9 -7.83 -3.56 -8.44
N THR A 10 -7.57 -2.62 -7.55
CA THR A 10 -8.56 -2.19 -6.56
C THR A 10 -9.79 -1.68 -7.32
N GLY A 11 -10.95 -2.28 -7.08
CA GLY A 11 -12.22 -1.92 -7.74
C GLY A 11 -12.64 -2.79 -8.94
N ALA A 12 -11.86 -3.80 -9.37
CA ALA A 12 -12.27 -4.67 -10.48
C ALA A 12 -13.59 -5.43 -10.20
N GLY A 13 -13.79 -5.89 -8.96
CA GLY A 13 -15.03 -6.56 -8.54
C GLY A 13 -16.25 -5.64 -8.58
N PHE A 14 -16.08 -4.36 -8.23
CA PHE A 14 -17.15 -3.37 -8.33
C PHE A 14 -17.50 -3.06 -9.79
N ILE A 15 -16.52 -2.95 -10.68
CA ILE A 15 -16.78 -2.71 -12.12
C ILE A 15 -17.64 -3.85 -12.70
N THR A 16 -17.35 -5.10 -12.35
CA THR A 16 -18.16 -6.25 -12.73
C THR A 16 -19.57 -6.19 -12.14
N LEU A 17 -19.70 -5.84 -10.85
CA LEU A 17 -20.98 -5.69 -10.18
C LEU A 17 -21.83 -4.56 -10.79
N ALA A 18 -21.24 -3.39 -11.04
CA ALA A 18 -21.89 -2.27 -11.70
C ALA A 18 -22.36 -2.61 -13.12
N ALA A 19 -21.54 -3.37 -13.89
CA ALA A 19 -21.92 -3.85 -15.21
C ALA A 19 -23.15 -4.78 -15.16
N THR A 20 -23.28 -5.63 -14.13
CA THR A 20 -24.47 -6.48 -13.95
C THR A 20 -25.70 -5.71 -13.46
N LEU A 21 -25.51 -4.71 -12.60
CA LEU A 21 -26.59 -3.89 -12.04
C LEU A 21 -27.16 -2.89 -13.07
N ALA A 22 -26.37 -2.46 -14.06
CA ALA A 22 -26.84 -1.64 -15.18
C ALA A 22 -27.90 -2.35 -16.04
N VAL A 23 -28.01 -3.68 -15.95
CA VAL A 23 -28.99 -4.50 -16.68
C VAL A 23 -30.27 -4.70 -15.87
N VAL A 24 -30.30 -4.32 -14.59
CA VAL A 24 -31.48 -4.40 -13.71
C VAL A 24 -32.26 -3.09 -13.80
N PRO A 25 -33.50 -3.08 -14.31
CA PRO A 25 -34.33 -1.88 -14.30
C PRO A 25 -34.66 -1.50 -12.85
N ASP A 26 -34.74 -0.19 -12.58
CA ASP A 26 -35.15 0.44 -11.30
C ASP A 26 -34.10 0.72 -10.23
N ILE A 27 -32.80 0.54 -10.48
CA ILE A 27 -31.76 0.90 -9.50
C ILE A 27 -31.35 2.38 -9.66
N PRO A 28 -31.48 3.22 -8.61
CA PRO A 28 -31.03 4.60 -8.68
C PRO A 28 -29.51 4.70 -8.87
N ILE A 29 -29.07 5.49 -9.85
CA ILE A 29 -27.64 5.70 -10.16
C ILE A 29 -26.88 6.25 -8.95
N ALA A 30 -27.54 7.06 -8.12
CA ALA A 30 -26.97 7.59 -6.87
C ALA A 30 -26.59 6.48 -5.88
N SER A 31 -27.37 5.39 -5.82
CA SER A 31 -27.09 4.23 -4.96
C SER A 31 -25.88 3.45 -5.44
N LEU A 32 -25.70 3.30 -6.76
CA LEU A 32 -24.47 2.73 -7.33
C LEU A 32 -23.25 3.59 -7.00
N ALA A 33 -23.34 4.90 -7.15
CA ALA A 33 -22.22 5.81 -6.87
C ALA A 33 -21.74 5.75 -5.41
N LEU A 34 -22.67 5.65 -4.45
CA LEU A 34 -22.33 5.43 -3.03
C LEU A 34 -21.63 4.07 -2.83
N LEU A 35 -22.11 3.02 -3.50
CA LEU A 35 -21.53 1.69 -3.41
C LEU A 35 -20.11 1.64 -4.01
N VAL A 36 -19.84 2.39 -5.11
CA VAL A 36 -18.48 2.59 -5.65
C VAL A 36 -17.60 3.23 -4.59
N GLY A 37 -18.10 4.31 -3.96
CA GLY A 37 -17.33 5.11 -3.02
C GLY A 37 -16.88 4.28 -1.82
N VAL A 38 -17.78 3.47 -1.27
CA VAL A 38 -17.47 2.59 -0.13
C VAL A 38 -16.55 1.44 -0.55
N ASP A 39 -16.79 0.78 -1.69
CA ASP A 39 -15.91 -0.30 -2.16
C ASP A 39 -14.48 0.20 -2.35
N ARG A 40 -14.33 1.34 -3.02
CA ARG A 40 -13.02 1.97 -3.25
C ARG A 40 -12.35 2.37 -1.94
N PHE A 41 -13.07 3.04 -1.05
CA PHE A 41 -12.55 3.45 0.27
C PHE A 41 -12.08 2.23 1.07
N MET A 42 -12.90 1.19 1.17
CA MET A 42 -12.56 -0.06 1.87
C MET A 42 -11.34 -0.75 1.26
N SER A 43 -11.23 -0.74 -0.08
CA SER A 43 -10.09 -1.31 -0.80
C SER A 43 -8.79 -0.54 -0.51
N GLU A 44 -8.86 0.79 -0.50
CA GLU A 44 -7.73 1.68 -0.18
C GLU A 44 -7.31 1.52 1.29
N CYS A 45 -8.25 1.47 2.23
CA CYS A 45 -7.95 1.18 3.64
C CYS A 45 -7.20 -0.15 3.79
N ARG A 46 -7.66 -1.21 3.12
CA ARG A 46 -7.00 -2.51 3.15
C ARG A 46 -5.57 -2.44 2.58
N ALA A 47 -5.38 -1.70 1.49
CA ALA A 47 -4.05 -1.49 0.91
C ALA A 47 -3.12 -0.75 1.89
N LEU A 48 -3.61 0.29 2.55
CA LEU A 48 -2.86 1.05 3.56
C LEU A 48 -2.47 0.17 4.75
N THR A 49 -3.41 -0.62 5.29
CA THR A 49 -3.11 -1.52 6.41
C THR A 49 -2.08 -2.59 6.02
N ASN A 50 -2.17 -3.14 4.81
CA ASN A 50 -1.17 -4.11 4.32
C ASN A 50 0.22 -3.47 4.15
N LEU A 51 0.28 -2.24 3.64
CA LEU A 51 1.54 -1.50 3.50
C LEU A 51 2.19 -1.25 4.87
N VAL A 52 1.43 -0.71 5.82
CA VAL A 52 1.91 -0.44 7.17
C VAL A 52 2.33 -1.74 7.86
N GLY A 53 1.55 -2.81 7.74
CA GLY A 53 1.85 -4.10 8.32
C GLY A 53 3.18 -4.67 7.82
N ASN A 54 3.42 -4.63 6.51
CA ASN A 54 4.70 -5.09 5.93
C ASN A 54 5.89 -4.22 6.38
N GLY A 55 5.72 -2.89 6.44
CA GLY A 55 6.76 -1.98 6.91
C GLY A 55 7.12 -2.21 8.38
N VAL A 56 6.11 -2.31 9.24
CA VAL A 56 6.31 -2.59 10.67
C VAL A 56 6.92 -3.99 10.86
N ALA A 57 6.45 -5.00 10.15
CA ALA A 57 7.00 -6.36 10.22
C ALA A 57 8.50 -6.35 9.86
N THR A 58 8.90 -5.60 8.83
CA THR A 58 10.31 -5.49 8.42
C THR A 58 11.18 -4.92 9.55
N ILE A 59 10.72 -3.84 10.21
CA ILE A 59 11.43 -3.22 11.32
C ILE A 59 11.52 -4.18 12.53
N VAL A 60 10.44 -4.90 12.82
CA VAL A 60 10.39 -5.87 13.92
C VAL A 60 11.35 -7.04 13.68
N ILE A 61 11.36 -7.62 12.48
CA ILE A 61 12.26 -8.72 12.12
C ILE A 61 13.73 -8.25 12.17
N ALA A 62 14.06 -7.11 11.55
CA ALA A 62 15.42 -6.56 11.60
C ALA A 62 15.89 -6.31 13.05
N ARG A 63 14.97 -5.89 13.94
CA ARG A 63 15.28 -5.74 15.37
C ARG A 63 15.61 -7.06 16.04
N TRP A 64 14.88 -8.13 15.70
CA TRP A 64 15.10 -9.47 16.27
C TRP A 64 16.37 -10.13 15.74
N GLU A 65 16.72 -9.88 14.48
CA GLU A 65 17.96 -10.39 13.87
C GLU A 65 19.20 -9.62 14.33
N GLY A 66 19.02 -8.43 14.92
CA GLY A 66 20.11 -7.57 15.39
C GLY A 66 20.64 -6.61 14.32
N ASP A 67 20.11 -6.67 13.11
CA ASP A 67 20.50 -5.88 11.93
C ASP A 67 19.82 -4.49 11.87
N LEU A 68 19.04 -4.13 12.89
CA LEU A 68 18.37 -2.83 12.93
C LEU A 68 19.28 -1.72 13.49
N ASP A 69 19.73 -0.84 12.59
CA ASP A 69 20.32 0.46 12.96
C ASP A 69 19.24 1.40 13.53
N ARG A 70 19.30 1.61 14.84
CA ARG A 70 18.33 2.42 15.59
C ARG A 70 18.56 3.91 15.45
N GLU A 71 19.81 4.33 15.27
CA GLU A 71 20.15 5.74 15.11
C GLU A 71 19.65 6.22 13.75
N LYS A 72 19.91 5.44 12.71
CA LYS A 72 19.37 5.69 11.37
C LYS A 72 17.85 5.63 11.35
N LEU A 73 17.23 4.64 12.00
CA LEU A 73 15.77 4.57 12.09
C LEU A 73 15.19 5.83 12.75
N ALA A 74 15.73 6.26 13.90
CA ALA A 74 15.24 7.44 14.60
C ALA A 74 15.46 8.72 13.78
N TYR A 75 16.59 8.84 13.09
CA TYR A 75 16.87 9.95 12.18
C TYR A 75 15.82 10.05 11.07
N GLU A 76 15.53 8.95 10.36
CA GLU A 76 14.56 8.93 9.26
C GLU A 76 13.12 9.20 9.74
N LEU A 77 12.70 8.65 10.89
CA LEU A 77 11.36 8.94 11.44
C LEU A 77 11.20 10.40 11.86
N ASN A 78 12.25 11.02 12.43
CA ASN A 78 12.21 12.42 12.84
C ASN A 78 12.25 13.40 11.66
N LYS A 79 12.82 12.99 10.53
CA LYS A 79 12.93 13.83 9.32
C LYS A 79 11.58 14.00 8.61
N GLY A 80 10.63 13.09 8.82
CA GLY A 80 9.29 13.16 8.23
C GLY A 80 9.25 12.82 6.73
N PRO A 81 8.06 12.78 6.11
CA PRO A 81 7.85 12.27 4.75
C PRO A 81 8.48 13.13 3.64
N ASP A 82 8.81 14.40 3.90
CA ASP A 82 9.45 15.29 2.92
C ASP A 82 10.93 14.92 2.64
N ALA A 83 11.47 14.00 3.42
CA ALA A 83 12.84 13.50 3.34
C ALA A 83 13.17 12.63 2.13
N VAL A 84 12.15 12.07 1.47
CA VAL A 84 12.27 10.91 0.56
C VAL A 84 12.97 11.25 -0.78
N VAL A 85 13.17 12.53 -1.08
CA VAL A 85 13.92 12.98 -2.28
C VAL A 85 15.36 13.35 -1.92
N ALA A 86 16.14 12.41 -1.40
CA ALA A 86 17.59 12.52 -1.39
C ALA A 86 18.17 11.37 -2.23
N PRO A 87 19.00 11.65 -3.25
CA PRO A 87 19.59 10.60 -4.07
C PRO A 87 20.49 9.72 -3.19
N VAL A 88 20.25 8.40 -3.22
CA VAL A 88 21.21 7.41 -2.74
C VAL A 88 22.49 7.58 -3.56
N HIS A 89 23.56 8.05 -2.91
CA HIS A 89 24.92 7.90 -3.44
C HIS A 89 25.40 6.50 -3.03
N PRO A 90 25.69 5.59 -3.98
CA PRO A 90 26.33 4.33 -3.63
C PRO A 90 27.80 4.62 -3.33
N THR A 91 28.17 4.74 -2.05
CA THR A 91 29.56 4.58 -1.63
C THR A 91 29.85 3.09 -1.63
N ILE A 92 30.19 2.58 -2.81
CA ILE A 92 30.89 1.30 -2.92
C ILE A 92 32.33 1.60 -2.50
N THR A 93 32.65 1.39 -1.22
CA THR A 93 34.04 1.33 -0.79
C THR A 93 34.58 -0.02 -1.23
N GLU A 94 35.06 -0.06 -2.47
CA GLU A 94 36.04 -1.05 -2.91
C GLU A 94 37.36 -0.65 -2.25
N THR A 95 37.78 -1.40 -1.25
CA THR A 95 39.15 -1.39 -0.72
C THR A 95 39.59 -2.83 -0.58
N ASP A 96 40.46 -3.21 -1.53
CA ASP A 96 41.47 -4.28 -1.55
C ASP A 96 41.11 -5.72 -1.13
#